data_AF-A0A523AUZ5-F1
#
_entry.id   AF-A0A523AUZ5-F1
#
_cell.length_a   1.000
_cell.length_b   1.000
_cell.length_c   1.000
_cell.angle_alpha   90.00
_cell.angle_beta   90.00
_cell.angle_gamma   90.00
#
_symmetry.space_group_name_H-M   'P 1'
#
loop_
_entity.id
_entity.type
_entity.pdbx_description
1 polymer ?
#
loop_
_entity_poly.entity_id
_entity_poly.type
_entity_poly.pdbx_seq_one_letter_code
_entity_poly.pdbx_strand_id
1 'polypeptide(L)'
;MLSRLKRRVEEGVAPLALALARRGVTPNLLTLVGLGVGLLSASLFALGEPLWGGLLLLVCGFFDLLDGAVARRGGGETAFGGVLDSVVDRYVDFLVLLAIVWGGLAEAFGISGLVWGG
;
A
#
# COMPACT_ATOMS: atom_id res chain seq x y z
N MET A 1 11.57 13.14 -12.80
CA MET A 1 11.22 13.99 -11.64
C MET A 1 10.68 13.18 -10.46
N LEU A 2 9.80 12.19 -10.68
CA LEU A 2 9.27 11.29 -9.63
C LEU A 2 10.37 10.55 -8.83
N SER A 3 11.48 10.17 -9.47
CA SER A 3 12.62 9.54 -8.81
C SER A 3 13.29 10.39 -7.72
N ARG A 4 13.25 11.73 -7.82
CA ARG A 4 13.81 12.62 -6.79
C ARG A 4 12.89 12.76 -5.58
N LEU A 5 11.58 12.74 -5.80
CA LEU A 5 10.59 12.79 -4.73
C LEU A 5 10.56 11.47 -3.97
N LYS A 6 10.53 10.33 -4.70
CA LYS A 6 10.63 8.99 -4.10
C LYS A 6 11.87 8.88 -3.21
N ARG A 7 13.03 9.34 -3.70
CA ARG A 7 14.28 9.35 -2.93
C ARG A 7 14.22 10.25 -1.68
N ARG A 8 13.58 11.43 -1.74
CA ARG A 8 13.40 12.28 -0.55
C ARG A 8 12.48 11.65 0.50
N VAL A 9 11.42 10.99 0.06
CA VAL A 9 10.54 10.25 0.97
C VAL A 9 11.32 9.11 1.62
N GLU A 10 12.05 8.33 0.81
CA GLU A 10 12.92 7.23 1.29
C GLU A 10 14.06 7.68 2.22
N GLU A 11 14.56 8.90 2.06
CA GLU A 11 15.51 9.54 2.97
C GLU A 11 14.83 9.98 4.27
N GLY A 12 13.58 10.44 4.21
CA GLY A 12 12.78 10.81 5.38
C GLY A 12 12.40 9.64 6.28
N VAL A 13 12.02 8.49 5.71
CA VAL A 13 11.75 7.24 6.46
C VAL A 13 13.02 6.44 6.79
N ALA A 14 14.18 6.82 6.25
CA ALA A 14 15.46 6.16 6.50
C ALA A 14 15.82 5.90 7.97
N PRO A 15 15.72 6.88 8.91
CA PRO A 15 16.07 6.63 10.31
C PRO A 15 15.14 5.61 10.97
N LEU A 16 13.84 5.61 10.60
CA LEU A 16 12.87 4.66 11.09
C LEU A 16 13.15 3.25 10.54
N ALA A 17 13.38 3.14 9.23
CA ALA A 17 13.78 1.89 8.59
C ALA A 17 15.06 1.32 9.21
N LEU A 18 16.07 2.16 9.47
CA LEU A 18 17.32 1.72 10.10
C LEU A 18 17.11 1.22 11.54
N ALA A 19 16.24 1.88 12.30
CA ALA A 19 15.89 1.46 13.66
C ALA A 19 15.16 0.11 13.68
N LEU A 20 14.24 -0.11 12.73
CA LEU A 20 13.53 -1.39 12.55
C LEU A 20 14.49 -2.50 12.12
N ALA A 21 15.36 -2.23 11.14
CA ALA A 21 16.38 -3.17 10.69
C ALA A 21 17.33 -3.60 11.83
N ARG A 22 17.77 -2.64 12.67
CA ARG A 22 18.61 -2.92 13.85
C ARG A 22 17.90 -3.76 14.92
N ARG A 23 16.57 -3.71 14.98
CA ARG A 23 15.75 -4.55 15.86
C ARG A 23 15.48 -5.94 15.28
N GLY A 24 16.02 -6.26 14.09
CA GLY A 24 15.81 -7.55 13.43
C GLY A 24 14.45 -7.68 12.74
N VAL A 25 13.73 -6.57 12.52
CA VAL A 25 12.48 -6.59 11.76
C VAL A 25 12.81 -6.87 10.30
N THR A 26 12.23 -7.94 9.75
CA THR A 26 12.44 -8.32 8.35
C THR A 26 11.51 -7.53 7.44
N PRO A 27 11.93 -7.21 6.19
CA PRO A 27 11.07 -6.59 5.19
C PRO A 27 9.75 -7.36 5.01
N ASN A 28 9.82 -8.68 4.90
CA ASN A 28 8.64 -9.54 4.73
C ASN A 28 7.59 -9.39 5.82
N LEU A 29 8.00 -9.10 7.07
CA LEU A 29 7.05 -8.86 8.16
C LEU A 29 6.30 -7.54 7.94
N LEU A 30 6.99 -6.50 7.48
CA LEU A 30 6.39 -5.21 7.17
C LEU A 30 5.43 -5.34 5.98
N THR A 31 5.81 -6.08 4.94
CA THR A 31 4.95 -6.40 3.79
C THR A 31 3.70 -7.15 4.24
N LEU A 32 3.83 -8.18 5.11
CA LEU A 32 2.67 -8.92 5.64
C LEU A 32 1.72 -8.05 6.46
N VAL A 33 2.26 -7.12 7.27
CA VAL A 33 1.46 -6.16 8.02
C VAL A 33 0.76 -5.19 7.07
N GLY A 34 1.47 -4.68 6.07
CA GLY A 34 0.92 -3.84 5.00
C GLY A 34 -0.27 -4.54 4.31
N LEU A 35 -0.07 -5.78 3.88
CA LEU A 35 -1.10 -6.62 3.27
C LEU A 35 -2.36 -6.75 4.14
N GLY A 36 -2.19 -7.03 5.44
CA GLY A 36 -3.30 -7.10 6.39
C GLY A 36 -4.06 -5.77 6.54
N VAL A 37 -3.33 -4.66 6.58
CA VAL A 37 -3.92 -3.31 6.63
C VAL A 37 -4.64 -2.98 5.32
N GLY A 38 -4.09 -3.35 4.17
CA GLY A 38 -4.70 -3.18 2.85
C GLY A 38 -6.01 -3.96 2.71
N LEU A 39 -6.06 -5.20 3.20
CA LEU A 39 -7.30 -6.00 3.23
C LEU A 39 -8.36 -5.38 4.14
N LEU A 40 -7.96 -4.84 5.29
CA LEU A 40 -8.87 -4.13 6.18
C LEU A 40 -9.40 -2.84 5.55
N SER A 41 -8.53 -2.10 4.85
CA SER A 41 -8.90 -0.93 4.06
C SER A 41 -9.94 -1.28 2.99
N ALA A 42 -9.69 -2.32 2.19
CA ALA A 42 -10.64 -2.80 1.19
C ALA A 42 -11.98 -3.19 1.82
N SER A 43 -11.97 -3.85 2.97
CA SER A 43 -13.19 -4.22 3.69
C SER A 43 -14.01 -2.98 4.10
N LEU A 44 -13.35 -1.91 4.56
CA LEU A 44 -14.03 -0.65 4.92
C LEU A 44 -14.59 0.07 3.69
N PHE A 45 -13.89 0.05 2.56
CA PHE A 45 -14.44 0.54 1.29
C PHE A 45 -15.69 -0.23 0.88
N ALA A 46 -15.69 -1.56 1.03
CA ALA A 46 -16.85 -2.40 0.73
C ALA A 46 -18.03 -2.15 1.69
N LEU A 47 -17.76 -1.75 2.94
CA LEU A 47 -18.77 -1.37 3.93
C LEU A 47 -19.30 0.06 3.76
N GLY A 48 -18.79 0.83 2.79
CA GLY A 48 -19.22 2.21 2.55
C GLY A 48 -18.59 3.25 3.48
N GLU A 49 -17.44 2.94 4.10
CA GLU A 49 -16.69 3.82 5.00
C GLU A 49 -15.38 4.33 4.34
N PRO A 50 -15.47 5.18 3.29
CA PRO A 50 -14.32 5.56 2.47
C PRO A 50 -13.27 6.39 3.22
N LEU A 51 -13.67 7.14 4.26
CA LEU A 51 -12.76 7.94 5.09
C LEU A 51 -11.78 7.03 5.85
N TRP A 52 -12.32 6.03 6.54
CA TRP A 52 -11.50 5.07 7.29
C TRP A 52 -10.76 4.10 6.37
N GLY A 53 -11.40 3.66 5.28
CA GLY A 53 -10.75 2.89 4.23
C GLY A 53 -9.54 3.61 3.64
N GLY A 54 -9.69 4.89 3.28
CA GLY A 54 -8.61 5.73 2.75
C GLY A 54 -7.49 5.96 3.75
N LEU A 55 -7.80 6.20 5.02
CA LEU A 55 -6.79 6.33 6.09
C LEU A 55 -5.97 5.05 6.23
N LEU A 56 -6.60 3.88 6.26
CA LEU A 56 -5.87 2.60 6.31
C LEU A 56 -5.06 2.36 5.03
N LEU A 57 -5.55 2.77 3.87
CA LEU A 57 -4.81 2.64 2.61
C LEU A 57 -3.52 3.47 2.64
N LEU A 58 -3.56 4.68 3.20
CA LEU A 58 -2.37 5.51 3.40
C LEU A 58 -1.38 4.86 4.37
N VAL A 59 -1.89 4.24 5.44
CA VAL A 59 -1.06 3.48 6.39
C VAL A 59 -0.43 2.25 5.71
N CYS A 60 -1.18 1.55 4.86
CA CYS A 60 -0.66 0.44 4.05
C CYS A 60 0.52 0.89 3.19
N GLY A 61 0.34 1.94 2.38
CA GLY A 61 1.42 2.46 1.53
C GLY A 61 2.63 2.99 2.31
N PHE A 62 2.43 3.41 3.58
CA PHE A 62 3.55 3.76 4.46
C PHE A 62 4.38 2.53 4.87
N PHE A 63 3.75 1.37 5.07
CA PHE A 63 4.45 0.11 5.37
C PHE A 63 5.27 -0.39 4.17
N ASP A 64 4.76 -0.29 2.94
CA ASP A 64 5.53 -0.64 1.73
C ASP A 64 6.71 0.31 1.49
N LEU A 65 6.55 1.59 1.85
CA LEU A 65 7.69 2.52 1.82
C LEU A 65 8.77 2.13 2.83
N LEU A 66 8.36 1.62 4.00
CA LEU A 66 9.28 1.16 5.03
C LEU A 66 9.94 -0.16 4.67
N ASP A 67 9.21 -1.14 4.14
CA ASP A 67 9.75 -2.45 3.82
C ASP A 67 10.84 -2.38 2.75
N GLY A 68 10.65 -1.57 1.71
CA GLY A 68 11.64 -1.35 0.66
C GLY A 68 12.83 -0.56 1.18
N ALA A 69 12.59 0.39 2.09
CA ALA A 69 13.67 1.14 2.75
C ALA A 69 14.51 0.24 3.68
N VAL A 70 13.88 -0.73 4.36
CA VAL A 70 14.54 -1.75 5.19
C VAL A 70 15.28 -2.76 4.32
N ALA A 71 14.67 -3.22 3.23
CA ALA A 71 15.25 -4.22 2.33
C ALA A 71 16.53 -3.69 1.65
N ARG A 72 16.49 -2.45 1.13
CA ARG A 72 17.65 -1.77 0.51
C ARG A 72 18.81 -1.56 1.47
N ARG A 73 18.54 -1.25 2.74
CA ARG A 73 19.59 -0.93 3.74
C ARG A 73 20.04 -2.12 4.56
N GLY A 74 19.18 -3.14 4.68
CA GLY A 74 19.45 -4.38 5.41
C GLY A 74 20.08 -5.49 4.56
N GLY A 75 20.22 -5.30 3.24
CA GLY A 75 20.84 -6.29 2.34
C GLY A 75 20.00 -7.55 2.10
N GLY A 76 18.69 -7.49 2.39
CA GLY A 76 17.77 -8.63 2.34
C GLY A 76 16.92 -8.72 1.07
N GLU A 77 17.19 -7.91 0.04
CA GLU A 77 16.44 -7.98 -1.22
C GLU A 77 16.79 -9.26 -1.99
N THR A 78 15.80 -10.14 -2.15
CA THR A 78 15.89 -11.29 -3.06
C THR A 78 15.05 -11.01 -4.30
N ALA A 79 15.50 -11.47 -5.47
CA ALA A 79 14.77 -11.29 -6.73
C ALA A 79 13.36 -11.91 -6.68
N PHE A 80 13.18 -13.00 -5.93
CA PHE A 80 11.88 -13.62 -5.69
C PHE A 80 10.97 -12.73 -4.82
N GLY A 81 11.52 -12.15 -3.74
CA GLY A 81 10.78 -11.23 -2.87
C GLY A 81 10.21 -10.03 -3.62
N GLY A 82 11.02 -9.40 -4.50
CA GLY A 82 10.54 -8.25 -5.29
C GLY A 82 9.43 -8.59 -6.29
N VAL A 83 9.41 -9.81 -6.83
CA VAL A 83 8.32 -10.27 -7.71
C VAL A 83 7.06 -10.57 -6.90
N LEU A 84 7.19 -11.25 -5.75
CA LEU A 84 6.07 -11.55 -4.87
C LEU A 84 5.39 -10.26 -4.39
N ASP A 85 6.18 -9.28 -3.98
CA ASP A 85 5.76 -7.94 -3.57
C ASP A 85 4.92 -7.25 -4.67
N SER A 86 5.46 -7.20 -5.88
CA SER A 86 4.75 -6.61 -7.03
C SER A 86 3.44 -7.32 -7.38
N VAL A 87 3.37 -8.64 -7.18
CA VAL A 87 2.14 -9.42 -7.43
C VAL A 87 1.11 -9.13 -6.34
N VAL A 88 1.52 -9.15 -5.08
CA VAL A 88 0.68 -8.86 -3.92
C VAL A 88 0.07 -7.47 -4.03
N ASP A 89 0.87 -6.45 -4.36
CA ASP A 89 0.39 -5.07 -4.56
C ASP A 89 -0.75 -5.02 -5.57
N ARG A 90 -0.60 -5.71 -6.71
CA ARG A 90 -1.64 -5.75 -7.75
C ARG A 90 -2.92 -6.44 -7.28
N TYR A 91 -2.83 -7.44 -6.41
CA TYR A 91 -4.02 -8.04 -5.82
C TYR A 91 -4.71 -7.09 -4.84
N VAL A 92 -3.95 -6.38 -4.00
CA VAL A 92 -4.50 -5.39 -3.06
C VAL A 92 -5.18 -4.25 -3.82
N ASP A 93 -4.52 -3.70 -4.85
CA ASP A 93 -5.11 -2.67 -5.72
C ASP A 93 -6.42 -3.14 -6.35
N PHE A 94 -6.44 -4.36 -6.89
CA PHE A 94 -7.64 -4.93 -7.49
C PHE A 94 -8.77 -5.10 -6.48
N LEU A 95 -8.47 -5.57 -5.26
CA LEU A 95 -9.45 -5.76 -4.19
C LEU A 95 -10.01 -4.42 -3.69
N VAL A 96 -9.16 -3.40 -3.55
CA VAL A 96 -9.60 -2.05 -3.15
C VAL A 96 -10.52 -1.44 -4.22
N LEU A 97 -10.14 -1.54 -5.50
CA LEU A 97 -10.99 -1.06 -6.60
C LEU A 97 -12.33 -1.80 -6.66
N LEU A 98 -12.31 -3.13 -6.53
CA LEU A 98 -13.52 -3.94 -6.48
C LEU A 98 -14.40 -3.56 -5.29
N ALA A 99 -13.80 -3.32 -4.12
CA ALA A 99 -14.52 -2.90 -2.93
C ALA A 99 -15.18 -1.52 -3.07
N ILE A 100 -14.51 -0.56 -3.74
CA ILE A 100 -15.08 0.76 -4.05
C ILE A 100 -16.30 0.62 -4.98
N VAL A 101 -16.22 -0.25 -5.99
CA VAL A 101 -17.34 -0.52 -6.90
C VAL A 101 -18.48 -1.20 -6.16
N TRP A 102 -18.18 -2.26 -5.40
CA TRP A 102 -19.17 -3.03 -4.65
C TRP A 102 -19.88 -2.20 -3.57
N GLY A 103 -19.14 -1.33 -2.86
CA GLY A 103 -19.69 -0.46 -1.83
C GLY A 103 -20.55 0.69 -2.38
N GLY A 104 -20.83 0.74 -3.69
CA GLY A 104 -21.63 1.80 -4.32
C GLY A 104 -20.93 3.17 -4.33
N LEU A 105 -19.68 3.24 -3.88
CA LEU A 105 -18.91 4.49 -3.83
C LEU A 105 -18.60 5.00 -5.23
N ALA A 106 -18.43 4.12 -6.22
CA ALA A 106 -18.27 4.50 -7.62
C ALA A 106 -19.45 5.35 -8.15
N GLU A 107 -20.66 5.07 -7.70
CA GLU A 107 -21.87 5.86 -8.03
C GLU A 107 -21.94 7.14 -7.20
N ALA A 108 -21.59 7.08 -5.91
CA ALA A 108 -21.56 8.24 -5.01
C ALA A 108 -20.56 9.34 -5.46
N PHE A 109 -19.45 8.94 -6.09
CA PHE A 109 -18.47 9.86 -6.69
C PHE A 109 -18.80 10.29 -8.14
N GLY A 110 -19.94 9.85 -8.71
CA GLY A 110 -20.39 10.26 -10.04
C GLY A 110 -19.58 9.68 -11.21
N ILE A 111 -18.80 8.62 -10.98
CA ILE A 111 -17.89 8.04 -11.99
C ILE A 111 -18.68 7.33 -13.09
N SER A 112 -19.90 6.87 -12.79
CA SER A 112 -20.82 6.27 -13.78
C SER A 112 -21.20 7.22 -14.91
N GLY A 113 -21.39 8.52 -14.64
CA GLY A 113 -21.67 9.54 -15.66
C GLY A 113 -20.50 9.80 -16.62
N LEU A 114 -19.27 9.48 -16.21
CA LEU A 114 -18.06 9.64 -17.02
C LEU A 114 -17.77 8.42 -17.90
N VAL A 115 -18.15 7.23 -17.44
CA VAL A 115 -17.91 5.94 -18.13
C VAL A 115 -19.03 5.60 -19.11
N TRP A 116 -20.27 5.95 -18.78
CA TRP A 116 -21.46 5.63 -19.58
C TRP A 116 -22.08 6.85 -20.27
N GLY A 117 -21.33 7.94 -20.44
CA GLY A 117 -21.68 9.11 -21.26
C GLY A 117 -23.17 9.42 -21.33
N GLY A 118 -23.67 10.21 -20.37
CA GLY A 118 -25.03 10.75 -20.41
C GLY A 118 -25.33 11.53 -21.69
#